data_AF-A0A6H9UP95-F1
#
_entry.id   AF-A0A6H9UP95-F1
#
_cell.length_a   1.000
_cell.length_b   1.000
_cell.length_c   1.000
_cell.angle_alpha   90.00
_cell.angle_beta   90.00
_cell.angle_gamma   90.00
#
_symmetry.space_group_name_H-M   'P 1'
#
loop_
_entity.id
_entity.type
_entity.pdbx_description
1 polymer ?
#
loop_
_entity_poly.entity_id
_entity_poly.type
_entity_poly.pdbx_seq_one_letter_code
_entity_poly.pdbx_strand_id
1 'polypeptide(L)'
;MTQLPDRVWTDEDWDRIRRGYRARDMDEKWNVFVEADVVFMHRSWTGHGIYEASFAPVAGGGSRIASAVVEADGQRYRSMGDEYDRLMMELVISAIVLGEPAADLRAGLVELTARASGKSDLPSGVVEHSALGLRSGS
;
A
#
# COMPACT_ATOMS: atom_id res chain seq x y z
N MET A 1 10.82 -7.24 6.90
CA MET A 1 10.86 -5.77 6.92
C MET A 1 11.09 -5.28 8.34
N THR A 2 11.84 -4.18 8.49
CA THR A 2 12.16 -3.56 9.80
C THR A 2 11.49 -2.20 10.02
N GLN A 3 10.96 -1.55 8.97
CA GLN A 3 10.28 -0.26 9.05
C GLN A 3 8.79 -0.41 8.74
N LEU A 4 7.91 -0.04 9.66
CA LEU A 4 6.45 -0.09 9.48
C LEU A 4 5.87 1.32 9.40
N PRO A 5 4.73 1.55 8.74
CA PRO A 5 4.03 2.82 8.82
C PRO A 5 3.76 3.25 10.26
N ASP A 6 4.00 4.51 10.58
CA ASP A 6 3.73 5.05 11.94
C ASP A 6 2.27 5.48 12.10
N ARG A 7 1.49 5.48 11.01
CA ARG A 7 0.09 5.92 10.99
C ARG A 7 -0.78 5.07 11.92
N VAL A 8 -1.59 5.75 12.72
CA VAL A 8 -2.72 5.16 13.44
C VAL A 8 -3.98 5.49 12.64
N TRP A 9 -4.69 4.45 12.21
CA TRP A 9 -5.99 4.56 11.57
C TRP A 9 -7.07 4.60 12.63
N THR A 10 -8.07 5.47 12.45
CA THR A 10 -9.22 5.53 13.37
C THR A 10 -10.01 4.22 13.36
N ASP A 11 -10.89 4.01 14.32
CA ASP A 11 -11.76 2.82 14.33
C ASP A 11 -12.66 2.80 13.07
N GLU A 12 -13.10 3.97 12.60
CA GLU A 12 -13.88 4.10 11.35
C GLU A 12 -13.04 3.75 10.11
N ASP A 13 -11.78 4.20 10.06
CA ASP A 13 -10.86 3.80 8.99
C ASP A 13 -10.62 2.28 9.03
N TRP A 14 -10.44 1.70 10.22
CA TRP A 14 -10.22 0.27 10.38
C TRP A 14 -11.44 -0.54 9.91
N ASP A 15 -12.65 -0.09 10.21
CA ASP A 15 -13.88 -0.71 9.71
C ASP A 15 -13.96 -0.67 8.17
N ARG A 16 -13.45 0.40 7.54
CA ARG A 16 -13.34 0.49 6.08
C ARG A 16 -12.25 -0.45 5.55
N ILE A 17 -11.10 -0.51 6.21
CA ILE A 17 -10.00 -1.40 5.84
C ILE A 17 -10.43 -2.87 5.89
N ARG A 18 -11.20 -3.26 6.91
CA ARG A 18 -11.76 -4.62 7.06
C ARG A 18 -12.69 -5.03 5.93
N ARG A 19 -13.35 -4.09 5.26
CA ARG A 19 -14.17 -4.37 4.07
C ARG A 19 -13.32 -4.63 2.83
N GLY A 20 -12.04 -4.26 2.87
CA GLY A 20 -11.09 -4.45 1.78
C GLY A 20 -11.40 -3.59 0.56
N TYR A 21 -10.73 -3.94 -0.55
CA TYR A 21 -10.91 -3.34 -1.85
C TYR A 21 -10.76 -4.40 -2.94
N ARG A 22 -11.72 -4.45 -3.87
CA ARG A 22 -11.68 -5.39 -5.01
C ARG A 22 -11.50 -4.61 -6.30
N ALA A 23 -10.42 -4.90 -7.01
CA ALA A 23 -10.13 -4.37 -8.33
C ALA A 23 -11.26 -4.70 -9.32
N ARG A 24 -11.71 -3.70 -10.09
CA ARG A 24 -12.82 -3.81 -11.05
C ARG A 24 -12.37 -3.93 -12.50
N ASP A 25 -11.23 -3.36 -12.84
CA ASP A 25 -10.68 -3.36 -14.19
C ASP A 25 -9.14 -3.44 -14.18
N MET A 26 -8.53 -3.25 -15.35
CA MET A 26 -7.08 -3.37 -15.55
C MET A 26 -6.27 -2.18 -14.99
N ASP A 27 -6.91 -1.03 -14.77
CA ASP A 27 -6.24 0.15 -14.23
C ASP A 27 -6.16 0.08 -12.70
N GLU A 28 -7.03 -0.73 -12.08
CA GLU A 28 -6.99 -1.05 -10.64
C GLU A 28 -6.00 -2.17 -10.34
N LYS A 29 -4.89 -1.82 -9.67
CA LYS A 29 -3.72 -2.71 -9.52
C LYS A 29 -3.68 -3.52 -8.25
N TRP A 30 -4.59 -3.26 -7.32
CA TRP A 30 -4.56 -3.84 -5.97
C TRP A 30 -5.89 -4.49 -5.62
N ASN A 31 -5.82 -5.73 -5.13
CA ASN A 31 -6.85 -6.34 -4.31
C ASN A 31 -6.39 -6.29 -2.87
N VAL A 32 -7.26 -5.84 -1.97
CA VAL A 32 -7.02 -5.80 -0.53
C VAL A 32 -8.14 -6.55 0.17
N PHE A 33 -7.78 -7.47 1.06
CA PHE A 33 -8.74 -8.19 1.88
C PHE A 33 -8.15 -8.43 3.26
N VAL A 34 -9.00 -8.76 4.23
CA VAL A 34 -8.61 -8.92 5.62
C VAL A 34 -9.06 -10.28 6.14
N GLU A 35 -8.16 -11.01 6.78
CA GLU A 35 -8.48 -12.19 7.56
C GLU A 35 -8.03 -11.97 9.01
N ALA A 36 -8.96 -12.10 9.96
CA ALA A 36 -8.77 -11.67 11.34
C ALA A 36 -8.28 -10.21 11.42
N ASP A 37 -7.01 -10.01 11.79
CA ASP A 37 -6.37 -8.70 11.91
C ASP A 37 -5.20 -8.53 10.93
N VAL A 38 -5.13 -9.37 9.89
CA VAL A 38 -4.09 -9.30 8.85
C VAL A 38 -4.69 -8.76 7.56
N VAL A 39 -4.12 -7.66 7.08
CA VAL A 39 -4.45 -7.05 5.79
C VAL A 39 -3.53 -7.61 4.71
N PHE A 40 -4.11 -8.25 3.71
CA PHE A 40 -3.41 -8.81 2.56
C PHE A 40 -3.52 -7.85 1.37
N MET A 41 -2.39 -7.49 0.76
CA MET A 41 -2.32 -6.60 -0.40
C MET A 41 -1.75 -7.34 -1.60
N HIS A 42 -2.60 -7.65 -2.57
CA HIS A 42 -2.27 -8.46 -3.74
C HIS A 42 -2.30 -7.63 -5.01
N ARG A 43 -1.42 -7.96 -5.97
CA ARG A 43 -1.54 -7.44 -7.33
C ARG A 43 -2.77 -8.04 -8.00
N SER A 44 -3.65 -7.20 -8.54
CA SER A 44 -4.94 -7.62 -9.08
C SER A 44 -4.81 -8.58 -10.26
N TRP A 45 -3.83 -8.35 -11.13
CA TRP A 45 -3.64 -9.11 -12.37
C TRP A 45 -2.94 -10.46 -12.17
N THR A 46 -1.90 -10.52 -11.33
CA THR A 46 -1.13 -11.76 -11.11
C THR A 46 -1.62 -12.56 -9.91
N GLY A 47 -2.38 -11.94 -9.00
CA GLY A 47 -2.78 -12.53 -7.72
C GLY A 47 -1.64 -12.63 -6.71
N HIS A 48 -0.42 -12.18 -7.02
CA HIS A 48 0.71 -12.24 -6.10
C HIS A 48 0.44 -11.38 -4.87
N GLY A 49 0.54 -11.98 -3.68
CA GLY A 49 0.55 -11.26 -2.42
C GLY A 49 1.88 -10.54 -2.26
N ILE A 50 1.82 -9.22 -2.11
CA ILE A 50 3.03 -8.38 -1.98
C ILE A 50 3.30 -8.08 -0.51
N TYR A 51 2.24 -7.73 0.23
CA TYR A 51 2.32 -7.37 1.63
C TYR A 51 1.28 -8.11 2.45
N GLU A 52 1.70 -8.54 3.64
CA GLU A 52 0.83 -8.97 4.73
C GLU A 52 1.11 -8.07 5.92
N ALA A 53 0.12 -7.28 6.35
CA ALA A 53 0.27 -6.33 7.44
C ALA A 53 -0.63 -6.73 8.60
N SER A 54 -0.04 -7.12 9.74
CA SER A 54 -0.78 -7.44 10.95
C SER A 54 -1.10 -6.15 11.71
N PHE A 55 -2.37 -5.93 12.01
CA PHE A 55 -2.85 -4.77 12.76
C PHE A 55 -3.01 -5.10 14.24
N ALA A 56 -2.82 -4.09 15.09
CA ALA A 56 -3.13 -4.15 16.50
C ALA A 56 -3.81 -2.85 16.95
N PRO A 57 -4.75 -2.93 17.91
CA PRO A 57 -5.36 -1.75 18.51
C PRO A 57 -4.34 -0.93 19.29
N VAL A 58 -4.54 0.38 19.34
CA VAL A 58 -3.73 1.32 20.10
C VAL A 58 -4.48 1.77 21.36
N ALA A 59 -3.76 1.93 22.47
CA ALA A 59 -4.35 2.49 23.68
C ALA A 59 -4.83 3.93 23.40
N GLY A 60 -6.12 4.19 23.63
CA GLY A 60 -6.74 5.48 23.28
C GLY A 60 -7.54 5.48 21.98
N GLY A 61 -7.62 4.35 21.27
CA GLY A 61 -8.46 4.15 20.09
C GLY A 61 -7.67 4.02 18.79
N GLY A 62 -8.29 3.43 17.77
CA GLY A 62 -7.67 3.19 16.48
C GLY A 62 -6.77 1.95 16.45
N SER A 63 -6.25 1.67 15.26
CA SER A 63 -5.38 0.54 14.97
C SER A 63 -4.17 0.95 14.14
N ARG A 64 -3.06 0.24 14.29
CA ARG A 64 -1.83 0.46 13.52
C ARG A 64 -1.23 -0.86 13.07
N ILE A 65 -0.31 -0.81 12.11
CA ILE A 65 0.48 -1.98 11.71
C ILE A 65 1.48 -2.31 12.83
N ALA A 66 1.41 -3.54 13.34
CA ALA A 66 2.27 -4.07 14.39
C ALA A 66 3.42 -4.91 13.83
N SER A 67 3.21 -5.56 12.69
CA SER A 67 4.23 -6.28 11.93
C SER A 67 3.83 -6.39 10.46
N ALA A 68 4.82 -6.57 9.59
CA ALA A 68 4.57 -6.78 8.17
C ALA A 68 5.55 -7.79 7.55
N VAL A 69 5.03 -8.57 6.61
CA VAL A 69 5.79 -9.47 5.74
C VAL A 69 5.71 -8.94 4.31
N VAL A 70 6.84 -9.01 3.59
CA VAL A 70 6.95 -8.60 2.19
C VAL A 70 7.34 -9.83 1.38
N GLU A 71 6.76 -9.99 0.19
CA GLU A 71 7.16 -11.02 -0.77
C GLU A 71 8.67 -10.94 -1.06
N ALA A 72 9.35 -12.08 -0.89
CA ALA A 72 10.79 -12.20 -0.99
C ALA A 72 11.26 -12.76 -2.34
N ASP A 73 10.37 -13.39 -3.11
CA ASP A 73 10.67 -13.84 -4.46
C ASP A 73 10.79 -12.66 -5.42
N GLY A 74 12.04 -12.34 -5.80
CA GLY A 74 12.39 -11.26 -6.73
C GLY A 74 11.79 -11.38 -8.14
N GLN A 75 11.26 -12.55 -8.52
CA GLN A 75 10.51 -12.71 -9.77
C GLN A 75 9.06 -12.22 -9.62
N ARG A 76 8.48 -12.33 -8.42
CA ARG A 76 7.11 -11.91 -8.12
C ARG A 76 7.04 -10.46 -7.68
N TYR A 77 8.04 -10.01 -6.92
CA TYR A 77 8.11 -8.65 -6.41
C TYR A 77 9.56 -8.19 -6.27
N ARG A 78 9.88 -7.04 -6.88
CA ARG A 78 11.20 -6.40 -6.75
C ARG A 78 11.09 -5.24 -5.78
N SER A 79 11.21 -5.55 -4.49
CA SER A 79 11.32 -4.53 -3.44
C SER A 79 12.47 -3.56 -3.75
N MET A 80 12.26 -2.28 -3.46
CA MET A 80 13.29 -1.24 -3.52
C MET A 80 13.88 -0.92 -2.14
N GLY A 81 13.58 -1.75 -1.13
CA GLY A 81 14.00 -1.59 0.26
C GLY A 81 12.86 -1.24 1.20
N ASP A 82 13.12 -1.40 2.51
CA ASP A 82 12.12 -1.26 3.57
C ASP A 82 11.40 0.10 3.56
N GLU A 83 12.08 1.19 3.21
CA GLU A 83 11.48 2.53 3.14
C GLU A 83 10.39 2.62 2.05
N TYR A 84 10.67 2.03 0.89
CA TYR A 84 9.72 1.97 -0.22
C TYR A 84 8.53 1.10 0.13
N ASP A 85 8.77 -0.07 0.72
CA ASP A 85 7.71 -0.98 1.09
C ASP A 85 6.82 -0.43 2.21
N ARG A 86 7.43 0.25 3.20
CA ARG A 86 6.69 1.00 4.23
C ARG A 86 5.75 2.02 3.59
N LEU A 87 6.27 2.84 2.68
CA LEU A 87 5.47 3.84 1.98
C LEU A 87 4.34 3.19 1.17
N MET A 88 4.65 2.11 0.44
CA MET A 88 3.67 1.45 -0.41
C MET A 88 2.50 0.83 0.36
N MET A 89 2.75 0.22 1.52
CA MET A 89 1.67 -0.29 2.36
C MET A 89 0.73 0.83 2.80
N GLU A 90 1.29 1.92 3.33
CA GLU A 90 0.48 3.06 3.78
C GLU A 90 -0.27 3.70 2.60
N LEU A 91 0.38 3.83 1.44
CA LEU A 91 -0.23 4.42 0.25
C LEU A 91 -1.36 3.56 -0.31
N VAL A 92 -1.21 2.23 -0.38
CA VAL A 92 -2.28 1.33 -0.82
C VAL A 92 -3.49 1.44 0.12
N ILE A 93 -3.27 1.41 1.44
CA ILE A 93 -4.36 1.56 2.41
C ILE A 93 -5.04 2.92 2.24
N SER A 94 -4.28 4.01 2.23
CA SER A 94 -4.79 5.37 2.20
C SER A 94 -5.50 5.70 0.89
N ALA A 95 -4.83 5.48 -0.24
CA ALA A 95 -5.35 5.91 -1.53
C ALA A 95 -6.32 4.91 -2.17
N ILE A 96 -6.11 3.60 -2.01
CA ILE A 96 -6.96 2.60 -2.66
C ILE A 96 -8.14 2.22 -1.76
N VAL A 97 -7.87 1.82 -0.53
CA VAL A 97 -8.92 1.34 0.37
C VAL A 97 -9.74 2.50 0.93
N LEU A 98 -9.08 3.53 1.47
CA LEU A 98 -9.73 4.69 2.07
C LEU A 98 -10.09 5.80 1.06
N GLY A 99 -9.56 5.74 -0.17
CA GLY A 99 -9.87 6.73 -1.22
C GLY A 99 -9.33 8.13 -0.92
N GLU A 100 -8.32 8.23 -0.06
CA GLU A 100 -7.70 9.50 0.30
C GLU A 100 -6.79 10.02 -0.83
N PRO A 101 -6.60 11.34 -0.96
CA PRO A 101 -5.66 11.89 -1.92
C PRO A 101 -4.21 11.42 -1.69
N ALA A 102 -3.79 11.30 -0.42
CA ALA A 102 -2.47 10.84 -0.01
C ALA A 102 -1.29 11.56 -0.72
N ALA A 103 -1.39 12.90 -0.86
CA ALA A 103 -0.47 13.70 -1.67
C ALA A 103 1.01 13.54 -1.25
N ASP A 104 1.30 13.55 0.06
CA ASP A 104 2.67 13.40 0.56
C ASP A 104 3.23 12.00 0.29
N LEU A 105 2.40 10.95 0.43
CA LEU A 105 2.80 9.58 0.10
C LEU A 105 3.05 9.40 -1.40
N ARG A 106 2.26 10.05 -2.27
CA ARG A 106 2.48 10.06 -3.72
C ARG A 106 3.77 10.77 -4.10
N ALA A 107 4.05 11.93 -3.48
CA ALA A 107 5.31 12.63 -3.66
C ALA A 107 6.50 11.76 -3.23
N GLY A 108 6.42 11.12 -2.06
CA GLY A 108 7.44 10.18 -1.59
C GLY A 108 7.64 8.98 -2.52
N LEU A 109 6.56 8.42 -3.09
CA LEU A 109 6.67 7.36 -4.09
C LEU A 109 7.51 7.79 -5.29
N VAL A 110 7.27 9.00 -5.82
CA VAL A 110 8.02 9.55 -6.96
C VAL A 110 9.48 9.74 -6.59
N GLU A 111 9.76 10.31 -5.42
CA GLU A 111 11.14 10.53 -4.93
C GLU A 111 11.91 9.20 -4.77
N LEU A 112 11.32 8.22 -4.09
CA LEU A 112 11.96 6.92 -3.87
C LEU A 112 12.21 6.18 -5.19
N THR A 113 11.28 6.27 -6.13
CA THR A 113 11.43 5.64 -7.46
C THR A 113 12.51 6.34 -8.30
N ALA A 114 12.57 7.66 -8.26
CA ALA A 114 13.63 8.45 -8.91
C ALA A 114 15.01 8.05 -8.36
N ARG A 115 15.14 7.98 -7.03
CA ARG A 115 16.38 7.56 -6.35
C ARG A 115 16.80 6.15 -6.71
N ALA A 116 15.87 5.19 -6.73
CA ALA A 116 16.16 3.79 -7.07
C ALA A 116 16.52 3.58 -8.55
N SER A 117 15.96 4.39 -9.45
CA SER A 117 16.22 4.29 -10.89
C SER A 117 17.43 5.11 -11.38
N GLY A 118 17.96 6.01 -10.53
CA GLY A 118 19.01 6.96 -10.91
C GLY A 118 18.54 8.05 -11.89
N LYS A 119 17.23 8.23 -12.06
CA LYS A 119 16.63 9.22 -12.96
C LYS A 119 16.00 10.36 -12.17
N SER A 120 16.27 11.59 -12.57
CA SER A 120 15.77 12.80 -11.88
C SER A 120 14.48 13.37 -12.46
N ASP A 121 13.98 12.85 -13.59
CA ASP A 121 12.88 13.43 -14.37
C ASP A 121 11.71 12.46 -14.62
N LEU A 122 11.50 11.48 -13.75
CA LEU A 122 10.39 10.54 -13.89
C LEU A 122 9.03 11.27 -13.81
N PRO A 123 8.16 11.16 -14.84
CA PRO A 123 6.83 11.75 -14.76
C PRO A 123 6.01 11.11 -13.64
N SER A 124 5.55 11.92 -12.68
CA SER A 124 4.82 11.44 -11.49
C SER A 124 3.61 10.57 -11.85
N GLY A 125 2.82 11.00 -12.83
CA GLY A 125 1.66 10.23 -13.32
C GLY A 125 2.02 8.84 -13.83
N VAL A 126 3.20 8.65 -14.43
CA VAL A 126 3.66 7.33 -14.90
C VAL A 126 4.07 6.46 -13.71
N VAL A 127 4.78 7.03 -12.74
CA VAL A 127 5.20 6.31 -11.52
C VAL A 127 3.98 5.85 -10.73
N GLU A 128 3.07 6.78 -10.43
CA GLU A 128 1.85 6.51 -9.68
C GLU A 128 0.95 5.53 -10.40
N HIS A 129 0.71 5.73 -11.71
CA HIS A 129 -0.08 4.78 -12.49
C HIS A 129 0.55 3.39 -12.49
N SER A 130 1.87 3.28 -12.62
CA SER A 130 2.58 1.99 -12.63
C SER A 130 2.43 1.23 -11.31
N ALA A 131 2.72 1.89 -10.19
CA ALA A 131 2.76 1.28 -8.87
C ALA A 131 1.37 1.13 -8.24
N LEU A 132 0.56 2.18 -8.25
CA LEU A 132 -0.70 2.28 -7.52
C LEU A 132 -1.92 1.97 -8.40
N GLY A 133 -1.89 2.38 -9.66
CA GLY A 133 -3.05 2.31 -10.55
C GLY A 133 -4.06 3.42 -10.29
N LEU A 134 -5.25 3.31 -10.88
CA LEU A 134 -6.35 4.26 -10.70
C LEU A 134 -7.45 3.61 -9.87
N ARG A 135 -7.78 4.19 -8.71
CA ARG A 135 -8.98 3.80 -7.97
C ARG A 135 -10.21 4.29 -8.73
N SER A 136 -11.15 3.42 -9.08
CA SER A 136 -12.44 3.89 -9.59
C SER A 136 -13.17 4.72 -8.53
N GLY A 137 -13.82 5.79 -8.98
CA GLY A 137 -14.74 6.53 -8.13
C GLY A 137 -15.76 5.59 -7.47
N SER A 138 -15.84 5.67 -6.15
CA SER A 138 -16.94 5.09 -5.37
C SER A 138 -18.19 5.92 -5.55
#